data_AF-A0A3D3IW25-F1
#
_entry.id   AF-A0A3D3IW25-F1
#
_cell.length_a   1.000
_cell.length_b   1.000
_cell.length_c   1.000
_cell.angle_alpha   90.00
_cell.angle_beta   90.00
_cell.angle_gamma   90.00
#
_symmetry.space_group_name_H-M   'P 1'
#
loop_
_entity.id
_entity.type
_entity.pdbx_description
1 polymer ?
#
loop_
_entity_poly.entity_id
_entity_poly.type
_entity_poly.pdbx_seq_one_letter_code
_entity_poly.pdbx_strand_id
1 'polypeptide(L)'
;MIEPRRTYGRRVKRLRQERTAAVTAMGDYFFDLKNISAASLNPRQWMENAKATHLEIGFGTGEHLAHHAEQNQNDIFLAAEPYTAGAANLMKLMQDKNISNIRVYQNDGFALLQALQSNSIDHAYLLFPDPWPKNRHSERRFIQNFTLDEFVRVICTGGTLLLATDDIKMLDWMLMHILPHPQFQWVN
;
A
#
# COMPACT_ATOMS: atom_id res chain seq x y z
N MET A 1 19.66 -1.37 6.46
CA MET A 1 18.32 -1.53 7.09
C MET A 1 17.44 -0.40 6.58
N ILE A 2 16.17 -0.67 6.30
CA ILE A 2 15.20 0.35 5.91
C ILE A 2 14.90 1.19 7.16
N GLU A 3 15.29 2.47 7.16
CA GLU A 3 14.99 3.35 8.30
C GLU A 3 13.52 3.81 8.24
N PRO A 4 12.75 3.68 9.34
CA PRO A 4 11.37 4.10 9.34
C PRO A 4 11.26 5.63 9.26
N ARG A 5 10.64 6.14 8.21
CA ARG A 5 10.27 7.55 8.13
C ARG A 5 9.21 7.85 9.19
N ARG A 6 9.19 9.09 9.69
CA ARG A 6 8.11 9.54 10.58
C ARG A 6 6.78 9.49 9.81
N THR A 7 5.92 8.54 10.18
CA THR A 7 4.58 8.47 9.57
C THR A 7 3.67 9.56 10.12
N TYR A 8 3.01 10.28 9.21
CA TYR A 8 2.03 11.31 9.51
C TYR A 8 0.68 10.82 8.98
N GLY A 9 -0.20 10.38 9.89
CA GLY A 9 -1.51 9.82 9.55
C GLY A 9 -2.29 9.44 10.81
N ARG A 10 -3.50 8.87 10.66
CA ARG A 10 -4.32 8.45 11.80
C ARG A 10 -3.62 7.35 12.62
N ARG A 11 -3.07 7.74 13.78
CA ARG A 11 -2.63 6.81 14.83
C ARG A 11 -3.67 6.85 15.95
N VAL A 12 -4.37 5.75 16.21
CA VAL A 12 -5.30 5.67 17.35
C VAL A 12 -4.71 4.81 18.46
N LYS A 13 -4.86 5.26 19.71
CA LYS A 13 -4.50 4.55 20.93
C LYS A 13 -5.26 3.22 21.03
N ARG A 14 -4.48 2.15 21.29
CA ARG A 14 -4.86 0.84 21.85
C ARG A 14 -6.22 0.25 21.40
N LEU A 15 -6.14 -0.81 20.60
CA LEU A 15 -7.26 -1.67 20.22
C LEU A 15 -8.06 -2.19 21.44
N ARG A 16 -9.38 -2.39 21.25
CA ARG A 16 -10.21 -3.25 22.11
C ARG A 16 -9.74 -4.71 21.96
N GLN A 17 -9.72 -5.48 23.05
CA GLN A 17 -9.17 -6.84 23.12
C GLN A 17 -9.64 -7.79 22.00
N GLU A 18 -10.92 -7.74 21.64
CA GLU A 18 -11.52 -8.58 20.59
C GLU A 18 -10.90 -8.32 19.20
N ARG A 19 -10.54 -7.05 18.89
CA ARG A 19 -9.89 -6.68 17.63
C ARG A 19 -8.42 -7.06 17.61
N THR A 20 -7.77 -7.12 18.77
CA THR A 20 -6.39 -7.63 18.88
C THR A 20 -6.35 -9.14 18.60
N ALA A 21 -7.33 -9.89 19.10
CA ALA A 21 -7.42 -11.34 18.86
C ALA A 21 -7.59 -11.68 17.37
N ALA A 22 -8.38 -10.91 16.62
CA ALA A 22 -8.54 -11.09 15.17
C ALA A 22 -7.25 -10.86 14.36
N VAL A 23 -6.42 -9.88 14.77
CA VAL A 23 -5.10 -9.63 14.15
C VAL A 23 -4.13 -10.77 14.47
N THR A 24 -4.14 -11.29 15.70
CA THR A 24 -3.28 -12.42 16.10
C THR A 24 -3.68 -13.75 15.48
N ALA A 25 -4.99 -14.01 15.32
CA ALA A 25 -5.53 -15.27 14.80
C ALA A 25 -5.26 -15.51 13.30
N MET A 26 -4.74 -14.50 12.60
CA MET A 26 -4.53 -14.50 11.15
C MET A 26 -3.09 -14.12 10.79
N GLY A 27 -2.15 -14.52 11.64
CA GLY A 27 -0.72 -14.22 11.53
C GLY A 27 -0.11 -14.50 10.16
N ASP A 28 -0.64 -15.46 9.39
CA ASP A 28 -0.14 -15.80 8.05
C ASP A 28 -0.38 -14.72 6.98
N TYR A 29 -1.35 -13.81 7.22
CA TYR A 29 -1.62 -12.70 6.30
C TYR A 29 -0.78 -11.46 6.62
N PHE A 30 -0.28 -11.33 7.86
CA PHE A 30 0.55 -10.20 8.25
C PHE A 30 2.03 -10.57 8.14
N PHE A 31 2.85 -9.62 7.70
CA PHE A 31 4.30 -9.79 7.68
C PHE A 31 5.01 -8.56 8.23
N ASP A 32 6.26 -8.75 8.66
CA ASP A 32 7.15 -7.67 9.07
C ASP A 32 8.40 -7.61 8.18
N LEU A 33 9.14 -6.50 8.26
CA LEU A 33 10.33 -6.24 7.46
C LEU A 33 11.64 -6.37 8.26
N LYS A 34 11.63 -6.93 9.48
CA LYS A 34 12.79 -6.86 10.40
C LYS A 34 14.05 -7.52 9.84
N ASN A 35 13.88 -8.53 8.99
CA ASN A 35 14.98 -9.28 8.36
C ASN A 35 14.95 -9.18 6.82
N ILE A 36 14.22 -8.19 6.30
CA ILE A 36 14.13 -7.95 4.86
C ILE A 36 15.09 -6.82 4.52
N SER A 37 15.97 -7.07 3.56
CA SER A 37 16.87 -6.06 3.04
C SER A 37 16.13 -5.13 2.08
N ALA A 38 16.67 -3.94 1.85
CA ALA A 38 16.14 -3.05 0.83
C ALA A 38 16.16 -3.76 -0.54
N ALA A 39 15.10 -3.56 -1.32
CA ALA A 39 14.91 -4.15 -2.64
C ALA A 39 15.05 -5.69 -2.71
N SER A 40 14.76 -6.42 -1.62
CA SER A 40 14.90 -7.88 -1.58
C SER A 40 13.59 -8.65 -1.44
N LEU A 41 12.47 -7.98 -1.12
CA LEU A 41 11.19 -8.64 -0.94
C LEU A 41 10.55 -9.01 -2.29
N ASN A 42 10.43 -10.30 -2.56
CA ASN A 42 9.69 -10.83 -3.69
C ASN A 42 8.24 -11.17 -3.27
N PRO A 43 7.21 -10.50 -3.81
CA PRO A 43 5.80 -10.84 -3.54
C PRO A 43 5.44 -12.27 -3.94
N ARG A 44 6.05 -12.81 -5.00
CA ARG A 44 5.74 -14.16 -5.50
C ARG A 44 6.07 -15.28 -4.52
N GLN A 45 6.82 -15.01 -3.44
CA GLN A 45 7.06 -16.00 -2.39
C GLN A 45 5.76 -16.51 -1.71
N TRP A 46 4.69 -15.71 -1.72
CA TRP A 46 3.41 -16.07 -1.12
C TRP A 46 2.46 -16.78 -2.10
N MET A 47 2.69 -16.61 -3.41
CA MET A 47 1.92 -17.26 -4.47
C MET A 47 2.75 -17.26 -5.76
N GLU A 48 3.51 -18.33 -5.99
CA GLU A 48 4.50 -18.41 -7.08
C GLU A 48 3.87 -18.20 -8.46
N ASN A 49 2.71 -18.85 -8.68
CA ASN A 49 1.96 -18.83 -9.94
C ASN A 49 0.91 -17.71 -10.03
N ALA A 50 1.06 -16.63 -9.24
CA ALA A 50 0.13 -15.50 -9.32
C ALA A 50 0.13 -14.88 -10.73
N LYS A 51 -1.04 -14.53 -11.27
CA LYS A 51 -1.12 -13.91 -12.61
C LYS A 51 -0.66 -12.46 -12.56
N ALA A 52 -1.07 -11.71 -11.53
CA ALA A 52 -0.61 -10.35 -11.27
C ALA A 52 -0.28 -10.12 -9.79
N THR A 53 0.52 -9.08 -9.54
CA THR A 53 0.84 -8.55 -8.21
C THR A 53 0.34 -7.12 -8.07
N HIS A 54 -0.51 -6.90 -7.07
CA HIS A 54 -1.10 -5.61 -6.75
C HIS A 54 -0.49 -5.04 -5.46
N LEU A 55 -0.36 -3.72 -5.39
CA LEU A 55 0.09 -2.99 -4.21
C LEU A 55 -0.89 -1.87 -3.86
N GLU A 56 -1.46 -1.87 -2.66
CA GLU A 56 -2.28 -0.76 -2.16
C GLU A 56 -1.64 -0.11 -0.92
N ILE A 57 -1.31 1.18 -1.03
CA ILE A 57 -0.75 1.96 0.08
C ILE A 57 -1.84 2.83 0.69
N GLY A 58 -2.03 2.70 2.00
CA GLY A 58 -3.06 3.43 2.73
C GLY A 58 -4.47 2.92 2.43
N PHE A 59 -4.66 1.59 2.50
CA PHE A 59 -5.94 0.96 2.12
C PHE A 59 -7.13 1.33 3.02
N GLY A 60 -6.90 2.05 4.14
CA GLY A 60 -7.96 2.53 5.01
C GLY A 60 -8.77 1.38 5.61
N THR A 61 -10.06 1.30 5.28
CA THR A 61 -10.95 0.21 5.73
C THR A 61 -10.80 -1.07 4.91
N GLY A 62 -10.11 -1.03 3.76
CA GLY A 62 -9.81 -2.19 2.94
C GLY A 62 -10.94 -2.65 2.01
N GLU A 63 -11.97 -1.82 1.79
CA GLU A 63 -13.12 -2.19 0.93
C GLU A 63 -12.71 -2.38 -0.53
N HIS A 64 -11.94 -1.43 -1.08
CA HIS A 64 -11.39 -1.52 -2.44
C HIS A 64 -10.51 -2.77 -2.59
N LEU A 65 -9.54 -2.91 -1.70
CA LEU A 65 -8.63 -4.05 -1.65
C LEU A 65 -9.36 -5.40 -1.59
N ALA A 66 -10.32 -5.55 -0.68
CA ALA A 66 -11.08 -6.78 -0.52
C ALA A 66 -11.94 -7.09 -1.75
N HIS A 67 -12.55 -6.07 -2.36
CA HIS A 67 -13.31 -6.25 -3.60
C HIS A 67 -12.42 -6.77 -4.74
N HIS A 68 -11.27 -6.14 -4.97
CA HIS A 68 -10.35 -6.58 -6.02
C HIS A 68 -9.79 -7.97 -5.77
N ALA A 69 -9.42 -8.28 -4.52
CA ALA A 69 -8.88 -9.58 -4.15
C ALA A 69 -9.91 -10.72 -4.31
N GLU A 70 -11.17 -10.47 -3.97
CA GLU A 70 -12.28 -11.42 -4.16
C GLU A 70 -12.51 -11.77 -5.63
N GLN A 71 -12.43 -10.77 -6.52
CA GLN A 71 -12.62 -10.96 -7.96
C GLN A 71 -11.41 -11.61 -8.66
N ASN A 72 -10.22 -11.47 -8.06
CA ASN A 72 -8.96 -11.90 -8.67
C ASN A 72 -8.17 -12.85 -7.76
N GLN A 73 -8.77 -13.99 -7.41
CA GLN A 73 -8.20 -14.95 -6.45
C GLN A 73 -6.87 -15.58 -6.88
N ASN A 74 -6.51 -15.48 -8.17
CA ASN A 74 -5.22 -15.95 -8.70
C ASN A 74 -4.14 -14.86 -8.73
N ASP A 75 -4.44 -13.67 -8.22
CA ASP A 75 -3.48 -12.57 -8.10
C ASP A 75 -3.08 -12.43 -6.63
N ILE A 76 -1.93 -11.79 -6.39
CA ILE A 76 -1.49 -11.47 -5.04
C ILE A 76 -1.65 -9.98 -4.78
N PHE A 77 -2.15 -9.65 -3.59
CA PHE A 77 -2.34 -8.28 -3.13
C PHE A 77 -1.45 -7.99 -1.94
N LEU A 78 -0.53 -7.04 -2.08
CA LEU A 78 0.23 -6.47 -0.99
C LEU A 78 -0.41 -5.16 -0.54
N ALA A 79 -0.46 -4.96 0.77
CA ALA A 79 -1.17 -3.83 1.33
C ALA A 79 -0.42 -3.24 2.52
N ALA A 80 -0.35 -1.91 2.61
CA ALA A 80 0.23 -1.22 3.75
C ALA A 80 -0.74 -0.24 4.39
N GLU A 81 -0.92 -0.35 5.71
CA GLU A 81 -1.78 0.57 6.49
C GLU A 81 -1.31 0.64 7.95
N PRO A 82 -0.86 1.80 8.45
CA PRO A 82 -0.53 1.96 9.86
C PRO A 82 -1.77 1.97 10.78
N TYR A 83 -2.96 2.29 10.26
CA TYR A 83 -4.18 2.39 11.06
C TYR A 83 -4.74 1.02 11.45
N THR A 84 -4.52 0.65 12.71
CA THR A 84 -4.89 -0.68 13.23
C THR A 84 -6.37 -1.04 13.10
N ALA A 85 -7.28 -0.08 13.23
CA ALA A 85 -8.71 -0.40 13.07
C ALA A 85 -9.08 -0.64 11.60
N GLY A 86 -8.35 -0.02 10.66
CA GLY A 86 -8.45 -0.30 9.23
C GLY A 86 -8.02 -1.73 8.91
N ALA A 87 -6.83 -2.12 9.39
CA ALA A 87 -6.35 -3.50 9.27
C ALA A 87 -7.34 -4.51 9.89
N ALA A 88 -7.87 -4.26 11.08
CA ALA A 88 -8.88 -5.13 11.70
C ALA A 88 -10.18 -5.23 10.88
N ASN A 89 -10.59 -4.16 10.19
CA ASN A 89 -11.75 -4.20 9.30
C ASN A 89 -11.48 -5.05 8.05
N LEU A 90 -10.31 -4.86 7.43
CA LEU A 90 -9.87 -5.70 6.30
C LEU A 90 -9.88 -7.18 6.67
N MET A 91 -9.39 -7.54 7.86
CA MET A 91 -9.43 -8.94 8.32
C MET A 91 -10.84 -9.49 8.39
N LYS A 92 -11.80 -8.69 8.86
CA LYS A 92 -13.21 -9.10 8.88
C LYS A 92 -13.73 -9.31 7.45
N LEU A 93 -13.44 -8.39 6.53
CA LEU A 93 -13.82 -8.53 5.12
C LEU A 93 -13.21 -9.80 4.49
N MET A 94 -11.95 -10.10 4.79
CA MET A 94 -11.28 -11.31 4.31
C MET A 94 -11.94 -12.58 4.84
N GLN A 95 -12.33 -12.60 6.11
CA GLN A 95 -13.08 -13.72 6.72
C GLN A 95 -14.46 -13.88 6.07
N ASP A 96 -15.24 -12.80 6.01
CA ASP A 96 -16.61 -12.83 5.52
C ASP A 96 -16.68 -13.24 4.03
N LYS A 97 -15.63 -12.96 3.26
CA LYS A 97 -15.54 -13.22 1.81
C LYS A 97 -14.61 -14.37 1.42
N ASN A 98 -14.02 -15.09 2.40
CA ASN A 98 -13.03 -16.15 2.16
C ASN A 98 -11.83 -15.73 1.28
N ILE A 99 -11.30 -14.52 1.49
CA ILE A 99 -10.16 -13.98 0.75
C ILE A 99 -8.85 -14.41 1.43
N SER A 100 -7.95 -15.02 0.65
CA SER A 100 -6.68 -15.56 1.16
C SER A 100 -5.43 -15.04 0.41
N ASN A 101 -5.62 -14.23 -0.60
CA ASN A 101 -4.57 -13.73 -1.50
C ASN A 101 -4.07 -12.32 -1.16
N ILE A 102 -4.38 -11.82 0.05
CA ILE A 102 -3.88 -10.53 0.56
C ILE A 102 -2.73 -10.77 1.56
N ARG A 103 -1.71 -9.91 1.53
CA ARG A 103 -0.62 -9.84 2.51
C ARG A 103 -0.47 -8.41 3.02
N VAL A 104 -0.51 -8.25 4.34
CA VAL A 104 -0.62 -6.95 5.01
C VAL A 104 0.67 -6.62 5.76
N TYR A 105 1.28 -5.51 5.38
CA TYR A 105 2.31 -4.84 6.16
C TYR A 105 1.68 -3.71 6.97
N GLN A 106 1.43 -3.94 8.25
CA GLN A 106 0.71 -2.98 9.10
C GLN A 106 1.62 -1.83 9.61
N ASN A 107 2.21 -1.07 8.70
CA ASN A 107 3.10 0.04 9.02
C ASN A 107 3.20 1.04 7.84
N ASP A 108 4.27 1.83 7.81
CA ASP A 108 4.55 2.82 6.76
C ASP A 108 4.63 2.20 5.35
N GLY A 109 3.78 2.67 4.44
CA GLY A 109 3.80 2.19 3.04
C GLY A 109 5.09 2.50 2.30
N PHE A 110 5.81 3.57 2.68
CA PHE A 110 7.10 3.88 2.07
C PHE A 110 8.17 2.82 2.41
N ALA A 111 8.17 2.31 3.65
CA ALA A 111 9.07 1.23 4.04
C ALA A 111 8.78 -0.08 3.26
N LEU A 112 7.51 -0.36 2.96
CA LEU A 112 7.14 -1.48 2.09
C LEU A 112 7.67 -1.26 0.66
N LEU A 113 7.49 -0.07 0.08
CA LEU A 113 8.03 0.27 -1.23
C LEU A 113 9.54 0.00 -1.29
N GLN A 114 10.31 0.51 -0.31
CA GLN A 114 11.76 0.31 -0.26
C GLN A 114 12.19 -1.16 -0.10
N ALA A 115 11.35 -2.00 0.50
CA ALA A 115 11.63 -3.42 0.65
C ALA A 115 11.41 -4.21 -0.63
N LEU A 116 10.43 -3.82 -1.44
CA LEU A 116 10.02 -4.56 -2.65
C LEU A 116 11.14 -4.61 -3.69
N GLN A 117 11.30 -5.77 -4.32
CA GLN A 117 12.18 -5.93 -5.47
C GLN A 117 11.75 -5.02 -6.63
N SER A 118 12.71 -4.62 -7.47
CA SER A 118 12.40 -3.86 -8.67
C SER A 118 11.56 -4.70 -9.64
N ASN A 119 10.65 -4.08 -10.40
CA ASN A 119 9.76 -4.76 -11.35
C ASN A 119 9.03 -5.97 -10.73
N SER A 120 8.45 -5.80 -9.55
CA SER A 120 7.72 -6.85 -8.82
C SER A 120 6.22 -6.57 -8.64
N ILE A 121 5.75 -5.38 -9.03
CA ILE A 121 4.36 -4.94 -8.92
C ILE A 121 3.80 -4.66 -10.31
N ASP A 122 2.65 -5.23 -10.65
CA ASP A 122 1.96 -4.98 -11.91
C ASP A 122 1.02 -3.77 -11.79
N HIS A 123 0.33 -3.66 -10.65
CA HIS A 123 -0.63 -2.58 -10.39
C HIS A 123 -0.45 -1.98 -8.99
N ALA A 124 -0.21 -0.68 -8.90
CA ALA A 124 -0.11 0.05 -7.65
C ALA A 124 -1.27 1.03 -7.48
N TYR A 125 -1.73 1.21 -6.25
CA TYR A 125 -2.85 2.07 -5.87
C TYR A 125 -2.46 2.98 -4.72
N LEU A 126 -2.72 4.27 -4.87
CA LEU A 126 -2.70 5.26 -3.79
C LEU A 126 -3.98 6.08 -3.87
N LEU A 127 -4.97 5.66 -3.11
CA LEU A 127 -6.34 6.18 -3.19
C LEU A 127 -6.64 7.04 -1.98
N PHE A 128 -7.11 8.26 -2.23
CA PHE A 128 -7.55 9.23 -1.24
C PHE A 128 -6.52 9.46 -0.10
N PRO A 129 -5.22 9.70 -0.40
CA PRO A 129 -4.22 9.91 0.63
C PRO A 129 -4.50 11.21 1.42
N ASP A 130 -4.06 11.25 2.68
CA ASP A 130 -4.26 12.42 3.56
C ASP A 130 -3.76 13.73 2.86
N PRO A 131 -4.64 14.75 2.68
CA PRO A 131 -4.35 15.89 1.81
C PRO A 131 -3.31 16.87 2.37
N TRP A 132 -3.16 16.93 3.69
CA TRP A 132 -2.29 17.87 4.41
C TRP A 132 -2.37 19.30 3.85
N PRO A 133 -3.49 20.03 4.06
CA PRO A 133 -3.83 21.23 3.29
C PRO A 133 -2.98 22.47 3.56
N LYS A 134 -2.12 22.45 4.59
CA LYS A 134 -1.25 23.58 4.95
C LYS A 134 0.12 23.39 4.30
N ASN A 135 0.67 24.43 3.67
CA ASN A 135 1.98 24.38 2.98
C ASN A 135 3.11 23.83 3.87
N ARG A 136 3.16 24.21 5.15
CA ARG A 136 4.13 23.67 6.12
C ARG A 136 4.03 22.15 6.38
N HIS A 137 3.05 21.48 5.80
CA HIS A 137 2.84 20.03 5.89
C HIS A 137 3.10 19.33 4.54
N SER A 138 3.59 20.04 3.51
CA SER A 138 3.88 19.47 2.19
C SER A 138 4.70 18.17 2.28
N GLU A 139 5.75 18.17 3.09
CA GLU A 139 6.63 17.01 3.33
C GLU A 139 5.91 15.75 3.85
N ARG A 140 4.70 15.90 4.38
CA ARG A 140 3.90 14.79 4.91
C ARG A 140 3.06 14.10 3.85
N ARG A 141 2.84 14.75 2.70
CA ARG A 141 2.10 14.15 1.59
C ARG A 141 2.90 12.96 1.08
N PHE A 142 2.21 11.85 0.84
CA PHE A 142 2.86 10.63 0.40
C PHE A 142 3.51 10.85 -0.96
N ILE A 143 2.80 11.44 -1.92
CA ILE A 143 3.35 11.79 -3.23
C ILE A 143 4.42 12.86 -3.09
N GLN A 144 5.65 12.46 -3.37
CA GLN A 144 6.87 13.24 -3.50
C GLN A 144 7.72 12.61 -4.60
N ASN A 145 8.73 13.32 -5.11
CA ASN A 145 9.64 12.76 -6.12
C ASN A 145 10.26 11.43 -5.66
N PHE A 146 10.79 11.37 -4.43
CA PHE A 146 11.42 10.14 -3.93
C PHE A 146 10.43 8.96 -3.77
N THR A 147 9.14 9.20 -3.53
CA THR A 147 8.15 8.10 -3.51
C THR A 147 7.77 7.67 -4.92
N LEU A 148 7.75 8.60 -5.87
CA LEU A 148 7.50 8.31 -7.27
C LEU A 148 8.66 7.50 -7.87
N ASP A 149 9.90 7.82 -7.50
CA ASP A 149 11.09 7.04 -7.87
C ASP A 149 10.98 5.60 -7.37
N GLU A 150 10.52 5.38 -6.14
CA GLU A 150 10.29 4.04 -5.60
C GLU A 150 9.14 3.32 -6.32
N PHE A 151 8.05 3.99 -6.65
CA PHE A 151 6.98 3.40 -7.47
C PHE A 151 7.50 2.96 -8.84
N VAL A 152 8.27 3.81 -9.53
CA VAL A 152 8.89 3.47 -10.81
C VAL A 152 9.82 2.27 -10.68
N ARG A 153 10.59 2.20 -9.60
CA ARG A 153 11.50 1.08 -9.36
C ARG A 153 10.74 -0.24 -9.22
N VAL A 154 9.66 -0.27 -8.42
CA VAL A 154 8.95 -1.51 -8.08
C VAL A 154 7.92 -1.93 -9.13
N ILE A 155 7.34 -1.00 -9.87
CA ILE A 155 6.33 -1.29 -10.89
C ILE A 155 7.02 -1.87 -12.13
N CYS A 156 6.49 -2.98 -12.66
CA CYS A 156 6.94 -3.58 -13.91
C CYS A 156 6.81 -2.59 -15.08
N THR A 157 7.66 -2.72 -16.09
CA THR A 157 7.44 -1.97 -17.35
C THR A 157 6.07 -2.29 -17.93
N GLY A 158 5.26 -1.26 -18.19
CA GLY A 158 3.87 -1.40 -18.64
C GLY A 158 2.84 -1.60 -17.52
N GLY A 159 3.29 -1.71 -16.26
CA GLY A 159 2.42 -1.68 -15.08
C GLY A 159 1.84 -0.29 -14.83
N THR A 160 0.90 -0.21 -13.88
CA THR A 160 0.09 1.00 -13.66
C THR A 160 0.20 1.52 -12.23
N LEU A 161 0.22 2.84 -12.05
CA LEU A 161 -0.02 3.50 -10.78
C LEU A 161 -1.35 4.28 -10.87
N LEU A 162 -2.35 3.86 -10.09
CA LEU A 162 -3.62 4.57 -9.97
C LEU A 162 -3.57 5.52 -8.77
N LEU A 163 -3.72 6.81 -9.07
CA LEU A 163 -3.86 7.86 -8.07
C LEU A 163 -5.30 8.38 -8.08
N ALA A 164 -5.91 8.49 -6.91
CA ALA A 164 -7.25 9.06 -6.76
C ALA A 164 -7.31 10.01 -5.57
N THR A 165 -8.09 11.08 -5.68
CA THR A 165 -8.36 12.01 -4.58
C THR A 165 -9.64 12.80 -4.86
N ASP A 166 -10.33 13.19 -3.80
CA ASP A 166 -11.47 14.10 -3.78
C ASP A 166 -11.07 15.54 -3.35
N ASP A 167 -9.81 15.76 -2.99
CA ASP A 167 -9.28 17.07 -2.60
C ASP A 167 -8.54 17.73 -3.77
N ILE A 168 -9.04 18.89 -4.21
CA ILE A 168 -8.50 19.61 -5.37
C ILE A 168 -7.02 20.00 -5.20
N LYS A 169 -6.56 20.32 -3.98
CA LYS A 169 -5.17 20.70 -3.74
C LYS A 169 -4.25 19.50 -3.74
N MET A 170 -4.75 18.35 -3.29
CA MET A 170 -4.04 17.08 -3.42
C MET A 170 -3.98 16.67 -4.90
N LEU A 171 -5.04 16.89 -5.69
CA LEU A 171 -5.03 16.64 -7.13
C LEU A 171 -3.94 17.48 -7.82
N ASP A 172 -3.94 18.80 -7.58
CA ASP A 172 -2.90 19.70 -8.10
C ASP A 172 -1.50 19.24 -7.69
N TRP A 173 -1.34 18.81 -6.44
CA TRP A 173 -0.08 18.30 -5.92
C TRP A 173 0.37 17.03 -6.64
N MET A 174 -0.54 16.06 -6.81
CA MET A 174 -0.27 14.81 -7.54
C MET A 174 0.17 15.11 -8.96
N LEU A 175 -0.58 15.92 -9.69
CA LEU A 175 -0.29 16.29 -11.09
C LEU A 175 1.05 17.01 -11.22
N MET A 176 1.35 17.95 -10.32
CA MET A 176 2.61 18.69 -10.30
C MET A 176 3.84 17.79 -10.16
N HIS A 177 3.72 16.66 -9.43
CA HIS A 177 4.83 15.74 -9.22
C HIS A 177 4.89 14.63 -10.29
N ILE A 178 3.74 14.09 -10.72
CA ILE A 178 3.72 12.94 -11.62
C ILE A 178 3.90 13.33 -13.09
N LEU A 179 3.31 14.43 -13.55
CA LEU A 179 3.39 14.83 -14.97
C LEU A 179 4.81 15.11 -15.47
N PRO A 180 5.71 15.78 -14.70
CA PRO A 180 7.09 15.98 -15.15
C PRO A 180 7.98 14.73 -14.99
N HIS A 181 7.48 13.66 -14.35
CA HIS A 181 8.29 12.48 -14.09
C HIS A 181 8.49 11.64 -15.36
N PRO A 182 9.72 11.48 -15.87
CA PRO A 182 9.99 10.98 -17.24
C PRO A 182 9.68 9.49 -17.45
N GLN A 183 9.41 8.76 -16.37
CA GLN A 183 9.10 7.33 -16.40
C GLN A 183 7.60 7.03 -16.26
N PHE A 184 6.76 8.05 -16.07
CA PHE A 184 5.32 7.89 -16.07
C PHE A 184 4.73 8.40 -17.37
N GLN A 185 3.77 7.66 -17.90
CA GLN A 185 2.95 8.07 -19.02
C GLN A 185 1.49 8.04 -18.57
N TRP A 186 0.74 9.11 -18.86
CA TRP A 186 -0.70 9.14 -18.60
C TRP A 186 -1.43 8.15 -19.50
N VAL A 187 -2.25 7.29 -18.89
CA VAL A 187 -3.08 6.29 -19.58
C VAL A 187 -4.55 6.55 -19.20
N ASN A 188 -5.45 6.33 -20.17
CA ASN A 188 -6.89 6.62 -20.04
C ASN A 188 -7.69 5.34 -19.79
#